data_AF-A0A2S8GQZ8-F1
#
_entry.id   AF-A0A2S8GQZ8-F1
#
_cell.length_a   1.000
_cell.length_b   1.000
_cell.length_c   1.000
_cell.angle_alpha   90.00
_cell.angle_beta   90.00
_cell.angle_gamma   90.00
#
_symmetry.space_group_name_H-M   'P 1'
#
loop_
_entity.id
_entity.type
_entity.pdbx_description
1 polymer ?
#
loop_
_entity_poly.entity_id
_entity_poly.type
_entity_poly.pdbx_seq_one_letter_code
_entity_poly.pdbx_strand_id
1 'polypeptide(L)'
;MHFPVTLSCALVLLQAVCVAAQPVSIEQLAPHAQGLFLAEVVDIVERDERPGDGNRYLDVTLRALKASGETSNSLYIVLEYGGFPGPGPNDIPPDFLNRDTFTKGKRYWIAFASRENREKHPQGVVNFWPQGQDAEIEQVLDNAIQADVFRWSPRYDPQTKLTYGRMVDKTAQGEEPRWRIEVRKGDKVLWETVVPGTMSQRYFSWTLDEFAAVNFPGKVPPCGKILVAETAMQLPKENEFGLPAKMAYVRTAYDPETGVRLSARVARHQVSDVLWMYREYDPQTGKVEKTIRTGYQ
;
A
#
# COMPACT_ATOMS: atom_id res chain seq x y z
N MET A 1 66.67 12.48 55.89
CA MET A 1 65.21 12.41 55.65
C MET A 1 64.99 12.53 54.16
N HIS A 2 64.77 11.40 53.48
CA HIS A 2 64.52 11.31 52.04
C HIS A 2 63.06 10.94 51.83
N PHE A 3 62.33 11.77 51.07
CA PHE A 3 61.00 11.46 50.56
C PHE A 3 61.12 11.04 49.10
N PRO A 4 60.58 9.89 48.67
CA PRO A 4 60.45 9.59 47.26
C PRO A 4 59.21 10.30 46.70
N VAL A 5 59.41 11.09 45.65
CA VAL A 5 58.33 11.67 44.84
C VAL A 5 57.91 10.61 43.83
N THR A 6 56.77 9.98 44.06
CA THR A 6 56.13 9.06 43.12
C THR A 6 55.42 9.87 42.03
N LEU A 7 56.01 9.89 40.84
CA LEU A 7 55.39 10.44 39.64
C LEU A 7 54.33 9.45 39.13
N SER A 8 53.06 9.64 39.50
CA SER A 8 51.95 8.91 38.90
C SER A 8 51.67 9.46 37.50
N CYS A 9 52.18 8.77 36.47
CA CYS A 9 51.70 8.91 35.09
C CYS A 9 50.24 8.45 35.03
N ALA A 10 49.31 9.41 35.00
CA ALA A 10 47.92 9.15 34.64
C ALA A 10 47.87 8.83 33.14
N LEU A 11 47.80 7.54 32.82
CA LEU A 11 47.52 7.05 31.47
C LEU A 11 46.04 7.33 31.15
N VAL A 12 45.76 8.43 30.46
CA VAL A 12 44.43 8.72 29.91
C VAL A 12 44.20 7.77 28.74
N LEU A 13 43.55 6.64 29.01
CA LEU A 13 43.01 5.74 28.00
C LEU A 13 41.85 6.46 27.30
N LEU A 14 42.13 7.09 26.15
CA LEU A 14 41.10 7.44 25.17
C LEU A 14 40.49 6.12 24.66
N GLN A 15 39.39 5.69 25.28
CA GLN A 15 38.49 4.73 24.65
C GLN A 15 37.82 5.44 23.47
N ALA A 16 38.37 5.23 22.28
CA ALA A 16 37.67 5.53 21.05
C ALA A 16 36.39 4.69 21.03
N VAL A 17 35.26 5.33 21.33
CA VAL A 17 33.94 4.73 21.13
C VAL A 17 33.78 4.61 19.62
N CYS A 18 34.17 3.46 19.06
CA CYS A 18 33.77 3.06 17.71
C CYS A 18 32.25 2.86 17.75
N VAL A 19 31.52 3.94 17.45
CA VAL A 19 30.10 3.83 17.12
C VAL A 19 30.03 3.05 15.81
N ALA A 20 29.80 1.74 15.90
CA ALA A 20 29.55 0.94 14.71
C ALA A 20 28.33 1.54 14.01
N ALA A 21 28.49 1.93 12.74
CA ALA A 21 27.37 2.38 11.94
C ALA A 21 26.30 1.28 11.93
N GLN A 22 25.06 1.64 12.24
CA GLN A 22 23.96 0.68 12.18
C GLN A 22 23.82 0.20 10.72
N PRO A 23 23.58 -1.11 10.51
CA PRO A 23 23.41 -1.64 9.16
C PRO A 23 22.20 -0.98 8.49
N VAL A 24 22.34 -0.69 7.20
CA VAL A 24 21.25 -0.10 6.39
C VAL A 24 20.07 -1.08 6.35
N SER A 25 18.87 -0.57 6.60
CA SER A 25 17.63 -1.34 6.60
C SER A 25 16.73 -1.00 5.42
N ILE A 26 15.80 -1.90 5.08
CA ILE A 26 14.85 -1.68 4.00
C ILE A 26 13.96 -0.45 4.24
N GLU A 27 13.57 -0.18 5.50
CA GLU A 27 12.75 0.99 5.84
C GLU A 27 13.52 2.31 5.64
N GLN A 28 14.85 2.31 5.80
CA GLN A 28 15.67 3.47 5.49
C GLN A 28 15.82 3.70 3.98
N LEU A 29 15.93 2.61 3.19
CA LEU A 29 16.10 2.69 1.73
C LEU A 29 14.80 3.02 1.00
N ALA A 30 13.70 2.41 1.45
CA ALA A 30 12.40 2.40 0.79
C ALA A 30 11.26 2.63 1.80
N PRO A 31 11.27 3.76 2.54
CA PRO A 31 10.29 4.01 3.59
C PRO A 31 8.87 3.95 3.02
N HIS A 32 8.02 3.15 3.64
CA HIS A 32 6.61 3.01 3.27
C HIS A 32 6.35 2.56 1.82
N ALA A 33 7.32 1.89 1.19
CA ALA A 33 7.11 1.32 -0.14
C ALA A 33 6.04 0.22 -0.12
N GLN A 34 5.23 0.16 -1.18
CA GLN A 34 4.20 -0.89 -1.35
C GLN A 34 4.73 -2.16 -2.01
N GLY A 35 5.91 -2.08 -2.62
CA GLY A 35 6.55 -3.17 -3.30
C GLY A 35 7.96 -2.82 -3.76
N LEU A 36 8.75 -3.87 -3.99
CA LEU A 36 10.13 -3.79 -4.45
C LEU A 36 10.32 -4.67 -5.69
N PHE A 37 11.09 -4.16 -6.64
CA PHE A 37 11.15 -4.71 -7.99
C PHE A 37 12.58 -4.62 -8.54
N LEU A 38 13.22 -5.77 -8.82
CA LEU A 38 14.38 -5.79 -9.69
C LEU A 38 13.88 -5.97 -11.12
N ALA A 39 14.10 -4.97 -11.97
CA ALA A 39 13.57 -4.95 -13.32
C ALA A 39 14.64 -4.62 -14.36
N GLU A 40 14.43 -5.14 -15.57
CA GLU A 40 15.14 -4.70 -16.76
C GLU A 40 14.28 -3.70 -17.54
N VAL A 41 14.88 -2.62 -18.01
CA VAL A 41 14.22 -1.64 -18.87
C VAL A 41 14.15 -2.20 -20.29
N VAL A 42 12.96 -2.58 -20.73
CA VAL A 42 12.75 -3.19 -22.06
C VAL A 42 12.59 -2.13 -23.13
N ASP A 43 11.88 -1.04 -22.82
CA ASP A 43 11.63 0.03 -23.77
C ASP A 43 11.42 1.38 -23.08
N ILE A 44 11.67 2.45 -23.82
CA ILE A 44 11.42 3.83 -23.39
C ILE A 44 10.82 4.56 -24.58
N VAL A 45 9.54 4.93 -24.47
CA VAL A 45 8.80 5.63 -25.52
C VAL A 45 8.35 6.97 -25.00
N GLU A 46 8.70 8.05 -25.71
CA GLU A 46 8.14 9.36 -25.43
C GLU A 46 6.74 9.47 -26.03
N ARG A 47 5.77 9.92 -25.23
CA ARG A 47 4.39 10.15 -25.63
C ARG A 47 4.00 11.60 -25.32
N ASP A 48 3.26 12.22 -26.22
CA ASP A 48 2.70 13.56 -26.04
C ASP A 48 1.18 13.49 -26.16
N GLU A 49 0.50 13.43 -25.01
CA GLU A 49 -0.96 13.36 -24.92
C GLU A 49 -1.60 14.73 -24.68
N ARG A 50 -0.80 15.81 -24.64
CA ARG A 50 -1.29 17.18 -24.42
C ARG A 50 -2.36 17.64 -25.42
N PRO A 51 -2.37 17.21 -26.70
CA PRO A 51 -3.48 17.51 -27.59
C PRO A 51 -4.86 17.01 -27.10
N GLY A 52 -4.88 16.03 -26.20
CA GLY A 52 -6.09 15.45 -25.59
C GLY A 52 -6.21 15.70 -24.10
N ASP A 53 -5.64 16.81 -23.59
CA ASP A 53 -5.65 17.16 -22.15
C ASP A 53 -4.79 16.22 -21.26
N GLY A 54 -3.92 15.41 -21.86
CA GLY A 54 -2.98 14.53 -21.16
C GLY A 54 -1.59 15.15 -20.97
N ASN A 55 -0.64 14.39 -20.44
CA ASN A 55 0.74 14.87 -20.22
C ASN A 55 1.67 14.53 -21.41
N ARG A 56 2.81 15.19 -21.47
CA ARG A 56 3.98 14.67 -22.19
C ARG A 56 4.84 13.88 -21.21
N TYR A 57 5.15 12.63 -21.52
CA TYR A 57 5.84 11.72 -20.60
C TYR A 57 6.68 10.67 -21.32
N LEU A 58 7.62 10.06 -20.59
CA LEU A 58 8.26 8.80 -20.99
C LEU A 58 7.51 7.61 -20.41
N ASP A 59 7.10 6.70 -21.27
CA ASP A 59 6.57 5.39 -20.94
C ASP A 59 7.75 4.39 -20.89
N VAL A 60 8.18 4.07 -19.68
CA VAL A 60 9.30 3.15 -19.43
C VAL A 60 8.72 1.76 -19.18
N THR A 61 8.86 0.85 -20.15
CA THR A 61 8.40 -0.54 -20.01
C THR A 61 9.44 -1.37 -19.28
N LEU A 62 9.01 -2.09 -18.24
CA LEU A 62 9.84 -2.87 -17.33
C LEU A 62 9.50 -4.35 -17.41
N ARG A 63 10.53 -5.21 -17.38
CA ARG A 63 10.39 -6.66 -17.20
C ARG A 63 10.86 -7.05 -15.81
N ALA A 64 9.95 -7.63 -15.04
CA ALA A 64 10.23 -8.20 -13.72
C ALA A 64 11.32 -9.30 -13.80
N LEU A 65 12.36 -9.17 -12.98
CA LEU A 65 13.32 -10.24 -12.72
C LEU A 65 13.12 -10.82 -11.32
N LYS A 66 12.82 -9.96 -10.34
CA LYS A 66 12.41 -10.30 -8.97
C LYS A 66 11.40 -9.28 -8.47
N ALA A 67 10.44 -9.69 -7.65
CA ALA A 67 9.42 -8.80 -7.12
C ALA A 67 8.89 -9.27 -5.75
N SER A 68 8.49 -8.33 -4.91
CA SER A 68 7.65 -8.54 -3.72
C SER A 68 6.68 -7.35 -3.57
N GLY A 69 5.44 -7.61 -3.15
CA GLY A 69 4.39 -6.60 -2.98
C GLY A 69 3.73 -6.11 -4.27
N GLU A 70 3.20 -4.88 -4.26
CA GLU A 70 2.56 -4.25 -5.43
C GLU A 70 3.61 -3.51 -6.29
N THR A 71 3.82 -3.98 -7.51
CA THR A 71 4.74 -3.40 -8.48
C THR A 71 4.04 -3.08 -9.80
N SER A 72 4.72 -2.33 -10.69
CA SER A 72 4.23 -2.02 -12.03
C SER A 72 5.25 -2.44 -13.09
N ASN A 73 4.74 -2.99 -14.20
CA ASN A 73 5.55 -3.29 -15.39
C ASN A 73 5.76 -2.06 -16.29
N SER A 74 5.28 -0.89 -15.88
CA SER A 74 5.54 0.38 -16.55
C SER A 74 5.72 1.52 -15.53
N LEU A 75 6.54 2.50 -15.91
CA LEU A 75 6.70 3.77 -15.20
C LEU A 75 6.44 4.92 -16.15
N TYR A 76 5.77 5.96 -15.65
CA TYR A 76 5.48 7.19 -16.38
C TYR A 76 6.31 8.33 -15.80
N ILE A 77 7.32 8.79 -16.55
CA ILE A 77 8.11 9.96 -16.17
C ILE A 77 7.52 11.16 -16.88
N VAL A 78 6.77 11.99 -16.15
CA VAL A 78 6.17 13.20 -16.70
C VAL A 78 7.28 14.21 -17.02
N LEU A 79 7.34 14.62 -18.28
CA LEU A 79 8.28 15.63 -18.77
C LEU A 79 7.64 17.01 -18.75
N GLU A 80 6.38 17.11 -19.20
CA GLU A 80 5.59 18.34 -19.17
C GLU A 80 4.13 18.00 -18.89
N TYR A 81 3.50 18.75 -17.99
CA TYR A 81 2.07 18.64 -17.73
C TYR A 81 1.27 19.25 -18.87
N GLY A 82 0.19 18.60 -19.27
CA GLY A 82 -0.80 19.21 -20.17
C GLY A 82 -2.07 19.64 -19.45
N GLY A 83 -3.01 20.14 -20.25
CA GLY A 83 -4.30 20.63 -19.79
C GLY A 83 -4.28 21.95 -19.03
N PHE A 84 -5.44 22.36 -18.51
CA PHE A 84 -5.50 23.41 -17.49
C PHE A 84 -4.93 22.79 -16.21
N PRO A 85 -3.76 23.22 -15.70
CA PRO A 85 -3.32 22.76 -14.41
C PRO A 85 -4.42 23.16 -13.43
N GLY A 86 -5.10 22.16 -12.85
CA GLY A 86 -5.79 22.40 -11.58
C GLY A 86 -4.78 23.01 -10.60
N PRO A 87 -5.21 23.55 -9.46
CA PRO A 87 -4.30 23.94 -8.38
C PRO A 87 -3.62 22.68 -7.82
N GLY A 88 -2.67 22.14 -8.57
CA GLY A 88 -1.77 21.09 -8.16
C GLY A 88 -0.75 21.70 -7.21
N PRO A 89 -0.19 20.91 -6.28
CA PRO A 89 0.83 21.39 -5.38
C PRO A 89 2.00 21.94 -6.21
N ASN A 90 2.29 23.23 -6.04
CA ASN A 90 3.39 23.95 -6.73
C ASN A 90 4.79 23.43 -6.34
N ASP A 91 4.87 22.43 -5.47
CA ASP A 91 6.09 21.93 -4.85
C ASP A 91 6.37 20.45 -5.24
N ILE A 92 6.08 20.06 -6.49
CA ILE A 92 6.59 18.78 -6.99
C ILE A 92 8.11 18.88 -7.00
N PRO A 93 8.84 18.02 -6.24
CA PRO A 93 10.28 18.09 -6.19
C PRO A 93 10.83 17.93 -7.61
N PRO A 94 11.57 18.92 -8.14
CA PRO A 94 12.23 18.75 -9.42
C PRO A 94 13.22 17.59 -9.30
N ASP A 95 13.31 16.80 -10.36
CA ASP A 95 14.50 16.01 -10.72
C ASP A 95 14.71 14.62 -10.12
N PHE A 96 13.81 14.06 -9.30
CA PHE A 96 14.06 12.68 -8.81
C PHE A 96 14.07 11.64 -9.94
N LEU A 97 13.13 11.74 -10.87
CA LEU A 97 13.07 10.95 -12.10
C LEU A 97 12.98 11.90 -13.29
N ASN A 98 13.92 11.74 -14.22
CA ASN A 98 14.08 12.58 -15.40
C ASN A 98 14.34 11.73 -16.65
N ARG A 99 14.59 12.40 -17.78
CA ARG A 99 14.75 11.75 -19.09
C ARG A 99 15.83 10.66 -19.11
N ASP A 100 16.91 10.88 -18.35
CA ASP A 100 18.12 10.06 -18.43
C ASP A 100 18.23 9.08 -17.25
N THR A 101 17.20 9.02 -16.38
CA THR A 101 17.21 8.14 -15.21
C THR A 101 17.31 6.66 -15.60
N PHE A 102 16.60 6.25 -16.64
CA PHE A 102 16.56 4.85 -17.09
C PHE A 102 17.20 4.71 -18.47
N THR A 103 17.97 3.64 -18.64
CA THR A 103 18.57 3.27 -19.92
C THR A 103 18.05 1.91 -20.36
N LYS A 104 17.60 1.80 -21.61
CA LYS A 104 17.14 0.54 -22.21
C LYS A 104 18.21 -0.55 -22.12
N GLY A 105 17.79 -1.75 -21.73
CA GLY A 105 18.65 -2.92 -21.50
C GLY A 105 19.41 -2.92 -20.17
N LYS A 106 19.32 -1.85 -19.37
CA LYS A 106 19.89 -1.81 -18.01
C LYS A 106 18.88 -2.30 -16.98
N ARG A 107 19.39 -2.68 -15.82
CA ARG A 107 18.62 -3.23 -14.71
C ARG A 107 18.66 -2.30 -13.51
N TYR A 108 17.53 -2.19 -12.83
CA TYR A 108 17.34 -1.30 -11.70
C TYR A 108 16.51 -2.00 -10.63
N TRP A 109 16.89 -1.77 -9.38
CA TRP A 109 16.01 -1.95 -8.25
C TRP A 109 15.10 -0.73 -8.13
N ILE A 110 13.79 -0.96 -7.94
CA ILE A 110 12.78 0.10 -7.91
C ILE A 110 11.83 -0.21 -6.74
N ALA A 111 11.73 0.74 -5.81
CA ALA A 111 10.75 0.71 -4.73
C ALA A 111 9.54 1.56 -5.10
N PHE A 112 8.35 0.98 -5.10
CA PHE A 112 7.11 1.65 -5.51
C PHE A 112 6.39 2.30 -4.34
N ALA A 113 5.86 3.50 -4.55
CA ALA A 113 5.01 4.20 -3.58
C ALA A 113 3.55 3.77 -3.75
N SER A 114 2.79 3.83 -2.66
CA SER A 114 1.34 3.66 -2.68
C SER A 114 0.65 4.80 -3.46
N ARG A 115 -0.57 4.57 -3.94
CA ARG A 115 -1.35 5.61 -4.66
C ARG A 115 -1.72 6.77 -3.74
N GLU A 116 -1.85 6.50 -2.46
CA GLU A 116 -2.20 7.43 -1.40
C GLU A 116 -1.04 8.39 -1.08
N ASN A 117 0.19 8.02 -1.42
CA ASN A 117 1.39 8.82 -1.20
C ASN A 117 1.87 9.53 -2.48
N ARG A 118 0.97 9.75 -3.45
CA ARG A 118 1.28 10.41 -4.73
C ARG A 118 1.68 11.88 -4.58
N GLU A 119 1.23 12.56 -3.53
CA GLU A 119 1.68 13.94 -3.28
C GLU A 119 3.20 14.00 -3.06
N LYS A 120 3.75 13.05 -2.30
CA LYS A 120 5.20 12.94 -2.06
C LYS A 120 5.93 12.23 -3.21
N HIS A 121 5.28 11.26 -3.85
CA HIS A 121 5.84 10.44 -4.92
C HIS A 121 4.94 10.49 -6.17
N PRO A 122 4.92 11.61 -6.91
CA PRO A 122 3.97 11.82 -8.00
C PRO A 122 4.12 10.83 -9.15
N GLN A 123 5.32 10.28 -9.34
CA GLN A 123 5.61 9.24 -10.33
C GLN A 123 5.51 7.81 -9.77
N GLY A 124 5.05 7.65 -8.52
CA GLY A 124 4.82 6.33 -7.90
C GLY A 124 6.09 5.58 -7.51
N VAL A 125 7.25 6.25 -7.44
CA VAL A 125 8.53 5.65 -7.05
C VAL A 125 9.03 6.30 -5.77
N VAL A 126 9.32 5.47 -4.76
CA VAL A 126 9.97 5.90 -3.51
C VAL A 126 11.45 6.12 -3.74
N ASN A 127 12.12 5.14 -4.35
CA ASN A 127 13.54 5.20 -4.66
C ASN A 127 13.92 4.20 -5.77
N PHE A 128 15.10 4.36 -6.38
CA PHE A 128 15.65 3.42 -7.37
C PHE A 128 17.18 3.32 -7.28
N TRP A 129 17.73 2.17 -7.69
CA TRP A 129 19.17 1.90 -7.65
C TRP A 129 19.60 1.11 -8.89
N PRO A 130 20.56 1.59 -9.69
CA PRO A 130 21.15 0.81 -10.76
C PRO A 130 21.78 -0.48 -10.24
N GLN A 131 21.52 -1.60 -10.93
CA GLN A 131 22.16 -2.86 -10.57
C GLN A 131 23.68 -2.81 -10.84
N GLY A 132 24.45 -3.35 -9.91
CA GLY A 132 25.91 -3.43 -9.90
C GLY A 132 26.61 -2.25 -9.24
N GLN A 133 25.87 -1.26 -8.72
CA GLN A 133 26.47 -0.01 -8.22
C GLN A 133 26.83 -0.06 -6.73
N ASP A 134 26.04 -0.73 -5.90
CA ASP A 134 26.26 -0.80 -4.45
C ASP A 134 25.85 -2.17 -3.91
N ALA A 135 26.86 -3.01 -3.60
CA ALA A 135 26.64 -4.38 -3.15
C ALA A 135 25.93 -4.49 -1.80
N GLU A 136 26.11 -3.51 -0.89
CA GLU A 136 25.45 -3.52 0.42
C GLU A 136 23.96 -3.25 0.25
N ILE A 137 23.61 -2.21 -0.52
CA ILE A 137 22.22 -1.88 -0.84
C ILE A 137 21.55 -3.06 -1.56
N GLU A 138 22.19 -3.64 -2.58
CA GLU A 138 21.62 -4.76 -3.32
C GLU A 138 21.36 -5.98 -2.44
N GLN A 139 22.24 -6.25 -1.47
CA GLN A 139 22.03 -7.35 -0.53
C GLN A 139 20.81 -7.10 0.36
N VAL A 140 20.61 -5.86 0.84
CA VAL A 140 19.42 -5.49 1.63
C VAL A 140 18.15 -5.65 0.81
N LEU A 141 18.16 -5.19 -0.44
CA LEU A 141 17.02 -5.28 -1.36
C LEU A 141 16.69 -6.73 -1.75
N ASP A 142 17.70 -7.54 -2.04
CA ASP A 142 17.51 -8.96 -2.34
C ASP A 142 16.96 -9.72 -1.13
N ASN A 143 17.53 -9.48 0.06
CA ASN A 143 17.03 -10.06 1.31
C ASN A 143 15.57 -9.68 1.57
N ALA A 144 15.17 -8.44 1.29
CA ALA A 144 13.79 -8.00 1.45
C ALA A 144 12.82 -8.73 0.50
N ILE A 145 13.22 -9.00 -0.75
CA ILE A 145 12.42 -9.82 -1.66
C ILE A 145 12.39 -11.28 -1.21
N GLN A 146 13.52 -11.87 -0.84
CA GLN A 146 13.59 -13.26 -0.39
C GLN A 146 12.76 -13.52 0.87
N ALA A 147 12.76 -12.57 1.81
CA ALA A 147 11.93 -12.61 3.01
C ALA A 147 10.47 -12.19 2.75
N ASP A 148 10.15 -11.78 1.51
CA ASP A 148 8.84 -11.29 1.08
C ASP A 148 8.30 -10.20 2.02
N VAL A 149 9.13 -9.22 2.36
CA VAL A 149 8.80 -8.15 3.33
C VAL A 149 7.53 -7.39 2.92
N PHE A 150 7.28 -7.26 1.61
CA PHE A 150 6.11 -6.57 1.07
C PHE A 150 4.93 -7.49 0.76
N ARG A 151 4.92 -8.72 1.26
CA ARG A 151 3.84 -9.73 1.09
C ARG A 151 2.43 -9.25 1.43
N TRP A 152 2.32 -8.24 2.29
CA TRP A 152 1.06 -7.60 2.69
C TRP A 152 0.60 -6.51 1.73
N SER A 153 1.28 -6.28 0.61
CA SER A 153 0.97 -5.20 -0.33
C SER A 153 0.69 -3.86 0.38
N PRO A 154 1.61 -3.40 1.25
CA PRO A 154 1.33 -2.31 2.18
C PRO A 154 1.04 -1.00 1.45
N ARG A 155 0.07 -0.23 1.94
CA ARG A 155 -0.28 1.08 1.42
C ARG A 155 -0.26 2.09 2.55
N TYR A 156 0.62 3.06 2.43
CA TYR A 156 0.76 4.10 3.43
C TYR A 156 -0.08 5.32 3.08
N ASP A 157 -0.87 5.78 4.04
CA ASP A 157 -1.63 7.02 3.97
C ASP A 157 -0.92 8.12 4.80
N PRO A 158 -0.37 9.16 4.16
CA PRO A 158 0.41 10.19 4.86
C PRO A 158 -0.43 11.07 5.79
N GLN A 159 -1.75 11.15 5.60
CA GLN A 159 -2.63 11.97 6.42
C GLN A 159 -2.91 11.32 7.78
N THR A 160 -3.28 10.04 7.79
CA THR A 160 -3.58 9.27 9.00
C THR A 160 -2.34 8.61 9.61
N LYS A 161 -1.24 8.55 8.86
CA LYS A 161 -0.01 7.81 9.22
C LYS A 161 -0.24 6.31 9.39
N LEU A 162 -1.29 5.79 8.76
CA LEU A 162 -1.62 4.36 8.77
C LEU A 162 -1.01 3.68 7.56
N THR A 163 -0.51 2.47 7.76
CA THR A 163 -0.17 1.54 6.69
C THR A 163 -1.20 0.43 6.72
N TYR A 164 -1.93 0.23 5.63
CA TYR A 164 -2.91 -0.85 5.51
C TYR A 164 -2.53 -1.77 4.37
N GLY A 165 -2.77 -3.07 4.52
CA GLY A 165 -2.31 -4.07 3.58
C GLY A 165 -3.28 -5.24 3.48
N ARG A 166 -3.05 -6.08 2.48
CA ARG A 166 -3.75 -7.35 2.30
C ARG A 166 -2.77 -8.46 1.92
N MET A 167 -3.09 -9.66 2.37
CA MET A 167 -2.39 -10.88 2.00
C MET A 167 -3.38 -11.97 1.63
N VAL A 168 -2.95 -12.87 0.74
CA VAL A 168 -3.62 -14.15 0.52
C VAL A 168 -2.82 -15.24 1.20
N ASP A 169 -3.37 -15.85 2.25
CA ASP A 169 -2.77 -17.03 2.87
C ASP A 169 -2.75 -18.16 1.85
N LYS A 170 -1.57 -18.74 1.61
CA LYS A 170 -1.47 -20.03 0.92
C LYS A 170 -1.97 -21.10 1.88
N THR A 171 -3.15 -21.61 1.62
CA THR A 171 -3.77 -22.69 2.39
C THR A 171 -3.28 -24.06 1.92
N ALA A 172 -3.55 -25.11 2.70
CA ALA A 172 -3.24 -26.48 2.29
C ALA A 172 -3.94 -26.83 0.96
N GLN A 173 -3.39 -27.78 0.21
CA GLN A 173 -3.97 -28.20 -1.08
C GLN A 173 -5.46 -28.56 -0.92
N GLY A 174 -6.33 -27.81 -1.59
CA GLY A 174 -7.78 -28.01 -1.58
C GLY A 174 -8.56 -27.04 -0.68
N GLU A 175 -7.91 -26.24 0.14
CA GLU A 175 -8.57 -25.18 0.92
C GLU A 175 -8.69 -23.88 0.11
N GLU A 176 -9.80 -23.15 0.27
CA GLU A 176 -9.95 -21.84 -0.36
C GLU A 176 -8.96 -20.81 0.22
N PRO A 177 -8.36 -19.95 -0.62
CA PRO A 177 -7.44 -18.91 -0.16
C PRO A 177 -8.12 -17.97 0.83
N ARG A 178 -7.47 -17.72 1.97
CA ARG A 178 -7.98 -16.79 3.00
C ARG A 178 -7.36 -15.42 2.80
N TRP A 179 -8.23 -14.43 2.61
CA TRP A 179 -7.81 -13.04 2.50
C TRP A 179 -7.70 -12.44 3.89
N ARG A 180 -6.52 -11.90 4.19
CA ARG A 180 -6.27 -11.16 5.42
C ARG A 180 -6.05 -9.70 5.11
N ILE A 181 -6.52 -8.86 6.01
CA ILE A 181 -6.19 -7.44 6.04
C ILE A 181 -5.46 -7.14 7.34
N GLU A 182 -4.51 -6.23 7.25
CA GLU A 182 -3.71 -5.76 8.37
C GLU A 182 -3.64 -4.25 8.32
N VAL A 183 -3.77 -3.60 9.47
CA VAL A 183 -3.51 -2.17 9.62
C VAL A 183 -2.45 -1.94 10.68
N ARG A 184 -1.48 -1.09 10.36
CA ARG A 184 -0.36 -0.71 11.19
C ARG A 184 -0.28 0.80 11.38
N LYS A 185 0.36 1.21 12.46
CA LYS A 185 0.81 2.59 12.70
C LYS A 185 2.29 2.55 13.08
N GLY A 186 3.16 2.97 12.16
CA GLY A 186 4.59 2.64 12.23
C GLY A 186 4.78 1.12 12.24
N ASP A 187 5.61 0.62 13.15
CA ASP A 187 5.92 -0.82 13.26
C ASP A 187 4.85 -1.63 14.02
N LYS A 188 3.85 -0.95 14.62
CA LYS A 188 2.83 -1.60 15.45
C LYS A 188 1.64 -2.03 14.59
N VAL A 189 1.33 -3.32 14.60
CA VAL A 189 0.03 -3.85 14.12
C VAL A 189 -1.07 -3.38 15.08
N LEU A 190 -2.04 -2.63 14.55
CA LEU A 190 -3.23 -2.22 15.28
C LEU A 190 -4.23 -3.37 15.37
N TRP A 191 -4.50 -3.98 14.22
CA TRP A 191 -5.39 -5.12 14.10
C TRP A 191 -5.17 -5.86 12.78
N GLU A 192 -5.62 -7.11 12.77
CA GLU A 192 -5.62 -8.00 11.61
C GLU A 192 -6.96 -8.74 11.60
N THR A 193 -7.55 -8.97 10.42
CA THR A 193 -8.73 -9.83 10.32
C THR A 193 -8.76 -10.60 9.00
N VAL A 194 -9.45 -11.74 9.01
CA VAL A 194 -9.75 -12.53 7.82
C VAL A 194 -11.05 -12.00 7.22
N VAL A 195 -11.02 -11.61 5.95
CA VAL A 195 -12.20 -11.17 5.21
C VAL A 195 -12.75 -12.35 4.40
N PRO A 196 -14.03 -12.69 4.52
CA PRO A 196 -14.60 -13.82 3.79
C PRO A 196 -14.68 -13.54 2.28
N GLY A 197 -14.49 -14.58 1.47
CA GLY A 197 -14.54 -14.50 0.01
C GLY A 197 -13.19 -14.28 -0.66
N THR A 198 -13.24 -13.95 -1.94
CA THR A 198 -12.07 -13.59 -2.75
C THR A 198 -12.11 -12.10 -3.13
N MET A 199 -10.97 -11.48 -3.40
CA MET A 199 -10.95 -10.09 -3.86
C MET A 199 -11.82 -9.91 -5.09
N SER A 200 -12.73 -8.93 -5.08
CA SER A 200 -13.49 -8.60 -6.29
C SER A 200 -12.53 -8.06 -7.36
N GLN A 201 -12.74 -8.39 -8.63
CA GLN A 201 -11.99 -7.77 -9.73
C GLN A 201 -12.50 -6.36 -10.07
N ARG A 202 -13.39 -5.81 -9.24
CA ARG A 202 -13.96 -4.47 -9.46
C ARG A 202 -12.94 -3.41 -9.04
N TYR A 203 -13.09 -2.23 -9.64
CA TYR A 203 -12.32 -1.07 -9.23
C TYR A 203 -12.66 -0.76 -7.76
N PHE A 204 -11.64 -0.55 -6.91
CA PHE A 204 -11.74 -0.13 -5.49
C PHE A 204 -12.07 -1.21 -4.44
N SER A 205 -11.57 -2.43 -4.61
CA SER A 205 -11.79 -3.51 -3.63
C SER A 205 -11.04 -3.34 -2.30
N TRP A 206 -10.04 -2.45 -2.24
CA TRP A 206 -9.21 -2.21 -1.06
C TRP A 206 -8.73 -0.76 -1.06
N THR A 207 -9.41 0.08 -0.27
CA THR A 207 -9.13 1.52 -0.23
C THR A 207 -9.33 2.08 1.16
N LEU A 208 -8.58 3.15 1.47
CA LEU A 208 -8.83 4.00 2.61
C LEU A 208 -9.57 5.25 2.12
N ASP A 209 -10.89 5.25 2.25
CA ASP A 209 -11.76 6.28 1.67
C ASP A 209 -12.05 7.38 2.70
N GLU A 210 -12.16 8.63 2.21
CA GLU A 210 -12.79 9.69 2.99
C GLU A 210 -14.27 9.39 3.20
N PHE A 211 -14.72 9.58 4.45
CA PHE A 211 -16.08 9.28 4.83
C PHE A 211 -17.16 9.94 3.92
N ALA A 212 -16.94 11.21 3.57
CA ALA A 212 -17.90 12.00 2.79
C ALA A 212 -18.15 11.43 1.38
N ALA A 213 -17.17 10.73 0.80
CA ALA A 213 -17.29 10.18 -0.55
C ALA A 213 -18.23 8.96 -0.64
N VAL A 214 -18.48 8.30 0.49
CA VAL A 214 -19.14 6.98 0.53
C VAL A 214 -20.54 7.00 1.14
N ASN A 215 -21.00 8.13 1.71
CA ASN A 215 -22.33 8.31 2.34
C ASN A 215 -22.68 7.27 3.44
N PHE A 216 -21.71 6.47 3.89
CA PHE A 216 -21.88 5.30 4.75
C PHE A 216 -20.54 5.00 5.44
N PRO A 217 -20.47 4.54 6.71
CA PRO A 217 -21.52 4.35 7.75
C PRO A 217 -22.02 5.64 8.45
N GLY A 218 -23.23 5.71 9.00
CA GLY A 218 -23.70 6.91 9.73
C GLY A 218 -22.81 7.43 10.89
N LYS A 219 -21.91 6.60 11.43
CA LYS A 219 -20.92 6.96 12.46
C LYS A 219 -19.51 7.02 11.85
N VAL A 220 -18.90 8.20 11.87
CA VAL A 220 -17.57 8.44 11.29
C VAL A 220 -16.47 8.11 12.30
N PRO A 221 -15.42 7.35 11.93
CA PRO A 221 -14.25 7.18 12.78
C PRO A 221 -13.56 8.51 13.10
N PRO A 222 -12.87 8.65 14.25
CA PRO A 222 -12.16 9.88 14.61
C PRO A 222 -11.16 10.36 13.55
N CYS A 223 -10.55 9.44 12.81
CA CYS A 223 -9.60 9.75 11.74
C CYS A 223 -10.25 10.28 10.44
N GLY A 224 -11.59 10.30 10.35
CA GLY A 224 -12.32 10.79 9.18
C GLY A 224 -12.29 9.86 7.95
N LYS A 225 -11.65 8.69 8.07
CA LYS A 225 -11.52 7.69 6.99
C LYS A 225 -12.11 6.35 7.38
N ILE A 226 -12.46 5.56 6.37
CA ILE A 226 -12.86 4.16 6.54
C ILE A 226 -11.99 3.26 5.67
N LEU A 227 -11.61 2.09 6.18
CA LEU A 227 -10.98 1.07 5.36
C LEU A 227 -12.07 0.22 4.71
N VAL A 228 -12.04 0.12 3.39
CA VAL A 228 -13.04 -0.63 2.63
C VAL A 228 -12.44 -1.88 2.02
N ALA A 229 -13.17 -2.98 2.17
CA ALA A 229 -12.86 -4.31 1.71
C ALA A 229 -14.01 -4.84 0.84
N GLU A 230 -13.81 -5.02 -0.46
CA GLU A 230 -14.80 -5.65 -1.33
C GLU A 230 -14.35 -7.06 -1.74
N THR A 231 -15.17 -8.05 -1.37
CA THR A 231 -14.96 -9.44 -1.75
C THR A 231 -16.12 -9.99 -2.57
N ALA A 232 -15.83 -10.94 -3.46
CA ALA A 232 -16.81 -11.81 -4.08
C ALA A 232 -16.89 -13.11 -3.26
N MET A 233 -18.11 -13.49 -2.84
CA MET A 233 -18.31 -14.72 -2.07
C MET A 233 -19.66 -15.37 -2.35
N GLN A 234 -19.72 -16.69 -2.18
CA GLN A 234 -20.96 -17.42 -2.13
C GLN A 234 -21.63 -17.20 -0.77
N LEU A 235 -22.80 -16.57 -0.74
CA LEU A 235 -23.54 -16.41 0.51
C LEU A 235 -24.07 -17.79 0.96
N PRO A 236 -23.93 -18.16 2.25
CA PRO A 236 -24.55 -19.36 2.79
C PRO A 236 -26.08 -19.21 2.83
N LYS A 237 -26.81 -20.33 2.94
CA LYS A 237 -28.29 -20.31 3.08
C LYS A 237 -28.74 -19.46 4.27
N GLU A 238 -28.00 -19.57 5.36
CA GLU A 238 -28.20 -18.79 6.59
C GLU A 238 -27.12 -17.70 6.66
N ASN A 239 -27.24 -16.69 5.79
CA ASN A 239 -26.39 -15.51 5.88
C ASN A 239 -27.05 -14.44 6.75
N GLU A 240 -26.23 -13.62 7.40
CA GLU A 240 -26.71 -12.51 8.20
C GLU A 240 -27.67 -11.62 7.41
N PHE A 241 -27.44 -11.50 6.10
CA PHE A 241 -28.10 -10.60 5.19
C PHE A 241 -29.55 -10.98 4.84
N GLY A 242 -30.01 -12.20 5.15
CA GLY A 242 -31.34 -12.68 4.75
C GLY A 242 -31.54 -12.72 3.22
N LEU A 243 -30.44 -12.81 2.46
CA LEU A 243 -30.48 -12.92 1.00
C LEU A 243 -30.40 -14.39 0.56
N PRO A 244 -30.94 -14.77 -0.60
CA PRO A 244 -30.67 -16.07 -1.19
C PRO A 244 -29.18 -16.44 -1.29
N ALA A 245 -28.89 -17.73 -1.09
CA ALA A 245 -27.56 -18.32 -1.20
C ALA A 245 -27.05 -18.29 -2.65
N LYS A 246 -26.41 -17.18 -3.03
CA LYS A 246 -25.83 -16.96 -4.36
C LYS A 246 -24.52 -16.20 -4.22
N MET A 247 -23.74 -16.18 -5.30
CA MET A 247 -22.59 -15.30 -5.44
C MET A 247 -23.00 -13.83 -5.29
N ALA A 248 -22.29 -13.12 -4.41
CA ALA A 248 -22.48 -11.72 -4.13
C ALA A 248 -21.13 -11.01 -3.98
N TYR A 249 -21.16 -9.70 -4.21
CA TYR A 249 -20.10 -8.79 -3.81
C TYR A 249 -20.46 -8.19 -2.46
N VAL A 250 -19.54 -8.29 -1.50
CA VAL A 250 -19.70 -7.76 -0.15
C VAL A 250 -18.64 -6.70 0.07
N ARG A 251 -19.06 -5.44 0.12
CA ARG A 251 -18.22 -4.29 0.46
C ARG A 251 -18.38 -4.02 1.96
N THR A 252 -17.35 -4.30 2.73
CA THR A 252 -17.32 -4.10 4.18
C THR A 252 -16.47 -2.89 4.52
N ALA A 253 -16.99 -1.99 5.36
CA ALA A 253 -16.24 -0.87 5.88
C ALA A 253 -15.82 -1.14 7.33
N TYR A 254 -14.55 -0.84 7.62
CA TYR A 254 -13.95 -0.94 8.93
C TYR A 254 -13.47 0.42 9.41
N ASP A 255 -13.50 0.62 10.72
CA ASP A 255 -12.70 1.64 11.37
C ASP A 255 -11.22 1.25 11.22
N PRO A 256 -10.40 2.06 10.53
CA PRO A 256 -9.01 1.72 10.27
C PRO A 256 -8.15 1.73 11.55
N GLU A 257 -8.58 2.36 12.64
CA GLU A 257 -7.81 2.39 13.90
C GLU A 257 -8.14 1.21 14.81
N THR A 258 -9.37 0.70 14.77
CA THR A 258 -9.85 -0.33 15.72
C THR A 258 -10.19 -1.67 15.08
N GLY A 259 -10.39 -1.73 13.78
CA GLY A 259 -10.82 -2.93 13.06
C GLY A 259 -12.29 -3.26 13.25
N VAL A 260 -13.04 -2.41 13.95
CA VAL A 260 -14.48 -2.57 14.15
C VAL A 260 -15.18 -2.45 12.80
N ARG A 261 -16.03 -3.44 12.50
CA ARG A 261 -16.89 -3.43 11.32
C ARG A 261 -17.99 -2.39 11.49
N LEU A 262 -18.02 -1.39 10.63
CA LEU A 262 -18.97 -0.28 10.72
C LEU A 262 -20.18 -0.46 9.81
N SER A 263 -19.97 -1.01 8.62
CA SER A 263 -21.05 -1.29 7.68
C SER A 263 -20.72 -2.41 6.72
N ALA A 264 -21.75 -2.93 6.08
CA ALA A 264 -21.61 -3.84 4.95
C ALA A 264 -22.67 -3.56 3.90
N ARG A 265 -22.24 -3.52 2.64
CA ARG A 265 -23.09 -3.42 1.47
C ARG A 265 -22.94 -4.68 0.65
N VAL A 266 -24.08 -5.30 0.35
CA VAL A 266 -24.15 -6.50 -0.47
C VAL A 266 -24.79 -6.14 -1.80
N ALA A 267 -24.06 -6.43 -2.88
CA ALA A 267 -24.52 -6.36 -4.25
C ALA A 267 -24.56 -7.76 -4.82
N ARG A 268 -25.58 -8.13 -5.59
CA ARG A 268 -25.53 -9.41 -6.28
C ARG A 268 -24.66 -9.35 -7.53
N HIS A 269 -24.07 -10.50 -7.86
CA HIS A 269 -23.22 -10.66 -9.03
C HIS A 269 -24.00 -10.52 -10.35
N GLN A 270 -25.32 -10.81 -10.35
CA GLN A 270 -26.20 -10.72 -11.53
C GLN A 270 -27.62 -10.29 -11.16
N VAL A 271 -28.32 -9.67 -12.12
CA VAL A 271 -29.63 -9.01 -12.07
C VAL A 271 -30.68 -9.84 -11.30
N SER A 272 -31.25 -9.28 -10.25
CA SER A 272 -32.37 -9.85 -9.50
C SER A 272 -33.23 -8.75 -8.88
N ASP A 273 -34.38 -9.15 -8.34
CA ASP A 273 -35.36 -8.38 -7.55
C ASP A 273 -34.80 -7.52 -6.41
N VAL A 274 -33.57 -7.77 -5.94
CA VAL A 274 -32.83 -6.91 -4.99
C VAL A 274 -31.62 -6.31 -5.69
N LEU A 275 -31.57 -4.97 -5.78
CA LEU A 275 -30.47 -4.23 -6.40
C LEU A 275 -29.28 -4.12 -5.43
N TRP A 276 -29.54 -3.70 -4.18
CA TRP A 276 -28.54 -3.66 -3.11
C TRP A 276 -29.17 -3.90 -1.75
N MET A 277 -28.37 -4.42 -0.82
CA MET A 277 -28.70 -4.38 0.60
C MET A 277 -27.57 -3.77 1.40
N TYR A 278 -27.93 -3.01 2.42
CA TYR A 278 -27.02 -2.25 3.25
C TYR A 278 -27.32 -2.46 4.73
N ARG A 279 -26.26 -2.56 5.53
CA ARG A 279 -26.33 -2.61 6.99
C ARG A 279 -25.31 -1.71 7.65
N GLU A 280 -25.75 -1.04 8.71
CA GLU A 280 -24.89 -0.34 9.68
C GLU A 280 -24.83 -1.13 10.96
N TYR A 281 -23.64 -1.15 11.55
CA TYR A 281 -23.38 -1.79 12.83
C TYR A 281 -23.01 -0.73 13.85
N ASP A 282 -23.53 -0.86 15.06
CA ASP A 282 -23.09 -0.07 16.19
C ASP A 282 -21.65 -0.48 16.54
N PRO A 283 -20.69 0.47 16.58
CA PRO A 283 -19.29 0.14 16.78
C PRO A 283 -18.97 -0.40 18.19
N GLN A 284 -19.84 -0.18 19.18
CA GLN A 284 -19.60 -0.65 20.55
C GLN A 284 -20.14 -2.07 20.76
N THR A 285 -21.28 -2.39 20.18
CA THR A 285 -22.01 -3.65 20.40
C THR A 285 -21.92 -4.62 19.22
N GLY A 286 -21.50 -4.15 18.05
CA GLY A 286 -21.50 -4.92 16.79
C GLY A 286 -22.90 -5.26 16.28
N LYS A 287 -23.97 -4.75 16.91
CA LYS A 287 -25.35 -5.04 16.53
C LYS A 287 -25.78 -4.19 15.33
N VAL A 288 -26.68 -4.72 14.52
CA VAL A 288 -27.24 -3.98 13.39
C VAL A 288 -28.11 -2.83 13.91
N GLU A 289 -27.76 -1.59 13.56
CA GLU A 289 -28.56 -0.39 13.88
C GLU A 289 -29.55 -0.04 12.76
N LYS A 290 -29.14 -0.30 11.51
CA LYS A 290 -29.91 0.08 10.33
C LYS A 290 -29.79 -0.97 9.25
N THR A 291 -30.90 -1.28 8.59
CA THR A 291 -30.93 -2.09 7.37
C THR A 291 -31.69 -1.34 6.28
N ILE A 292 -31.10 -1.22 5.10
CA ILE A 292 -31.76 -0.67 3.91
C ILE A 292 -31.73 -1.75 2.83
N ARG A 293 -32.88 -2.04 2.24
CA ARG A 293 -33.02 -2.98 1.12
C ARG A 293 -33.65 -2.25 -0.06
N THR A 294 -32.95 -2.22 -1.20
CA THR A 294 -33.48 -1.67 -2.45
C THR A 294 -33.69 -2.79 -3.45
N GLY A 295 -34.85 -2.78 -4.11
CA GLY A 295 -35.23 -3.79 -5.10
C GLY A 295 -35.79 -3.17 -6.36
N TYR A 296 -35.85 -3.98 -7.42
CA TYR A 296 -36.70 -3.68 -8.57
C TYR A 296 -38.12 -4.07 -8.16
N GLN A 297 -39.05 -3.10 -8.20
CA GLN A 297 -40.48 -3.37 -8.13
C GLN A 297 -40.94 -4.08 -9.41
#